data_AF-A0A814BEC8-F1
#
_entry.id   AF-A0A814BEC8-F1
#
_cell.length_a   1.000
_cell.length_b   1.000
_cell.length_c   1.000
_cell.angle_alpha   90.00
_cell.angle_beta   90.00
_cell.angle_gamma   90.00
#
_symmetry.space_group_name_H-M   'P 1'
#
loop_
_entity.id
_entity.type
_entity.pdbx_description
1 polymer ?
#
loop_
_entity_poly.entity_id
_entity_poly.type
_entity_poly.pdbx_seq_one_letter_code
_entity_poly.pdbx_strand_id
1 'polypeptide(L)'
;MIVLKKTLNNRGRYARLGSTGKFYCGGTLDGSQCSCCNGKCGPTSGCNCSSCMLLDVQKQVLPRGWLVNNEGAPARCSPSIPTTFYCGRKVIPDDDTSDGYCGSTDGPQCTACQTLNQQRRGRYKHIWIGQ
;
A
#
# COMPACT_ATOMS: atom_id res chain seq x y z
N MET A 1 -8.80 -23.28 17.66
CA MET A 1 -9.27 -21.92 17.28
C MET A 1 -8.08 -21.03 17.00
N ILE A 2 -7.85 -20.61 15.75
CA ILE A 2 -6.85 -19.57 15.47
C ILE A 2 -7.49 -18.24 15.88
N VAL A 3 -7.04 -17.67 17.00
CA VAL A 3 -7.41 -16.30 17.35
C VAL A 3 -6.72 -15.39 16.35
N LEU A 4 -7.46 -14.93 15.33
CA LEU A 4 -6.97 -13.90 14.42
C LEU A 4 -6.68 -12.65 15.26
N LYS A 5 -5.39 -12.38 15.52
CA LYS A 5 -4.93 -11.24 16.32
C LYS A 5 -5.45 -9.95 15.70
N LYS A 6 -6.43 -9.34 16.37
CA LYS A 6 -7.00 -8.05 15.97
C LYS A 6 -6.15 -6.93 16.57
N THR A 7 -5.90 -5.89 15.78
CA THR A 7 -5.19 -4.68 16.24
C THR A 7 -6.07 -3.47 16.01
N LEU A 8 -6.19 -2.58 16.99
CA LEU A 8 -6.91 -1.32 16.84
C LEU A 8 -6.13 -0.38 15.91
N ASN A 9 -6.79 0.18 14.90
CA ASN A 9 -6.24 1.28 14.13
C ASN A 9 -6.57 2.64 14.78
N ASN A 10 -6.01 3.73 14.25
CA ASN A 10 -6.22 5.08 14.81
C ASN A 10 -7.66 5.62 14.69
N ARG A 11 -8.57 4.89 14.05
CA ARG A 11 -10.01 5.18 13.99
C ARG A 11 -10.84 4.33 14.96
N GLY A 12 -10.17 3.61 15.88
CA GLY A 12 -10.84 2.75 16.85
C GLY A 12 -11.48 1.50 16.25
N ARG A 13 -11.13 1.12 15.01
CA ARG A 13 -11.64 -0.11 14.37
C ARG A 13 -10.66 -1.25 14.55
N TYR A 14 -11.16 -2.43 14.88
CA TYR A 14 -10.35 -3.65 14.87
C TYR A 14 -9.98 -4.04 13.44
N ALA A 15 -8.70 -3.99 13.13
CA ALA A 15 -8.13 -4.48 11.88
C ALA A 15 -7.58 -5.89 12.04
N ARG A 16 -7.70 -6.70 10.98
CA ARG A 16 -7.13 -8.05 10.87
C ARG A 16 -6.01 -8.03 9.84
N LEU A 17 -4.96 -8.81 10.09
CA LEU A 17 -3.90 -9.04 9.11
C LEU A 17 -4.43 -9.97 8.00
N GLY A 18 -4.36 -9.52 6.75
CA GLY A 18 -4.65 -10.33 5.56
C GLY A 18 -3.45 -11.20 5.16
N SER A 19 -3.65 -12.08 4.18
CA SER A 19 -2.60 -12.98 3.67
C SER A 19 -1.40 -12.24 3.06
N THR A 20 -1.61 -11.03 2.56
CA THR A 20 -0.56 -10.15 2.04
C THR A 20 0.26 -9.48 3.15
N GLY A 21 -0.10 -9.63 4.43
CA GLY A 21 0.56 -8.90 5.52
C GLY A 21 0.07 -7.46 5.70
N LYS A 22 -1.02 -7.05 5.01
CA LYS A 22 -1.71 -5.77 5.26
C LYS A 22 -2.83 -5.90 6.27
N PHE A 23 -3.10 -4.83 7.00
CA PHE A 23 -4.23 -4.72 7.91
C PHE A 23 -5.51 -4.27 7.19
N TYR A 24 -6.66 -4.82 7.58
CA TYR A 24 -7.96 -4.44 7.04
C TYR A 24 -9.04 -4.43 8.12
N CYS A 25 -9.86 -3.39 8.15
CA CYS A 25 -10.91 -3.21 9.17
C CYS A 25 -12.35 -3.50 8.71
N GLY A 26 -12.57 -3.81 7.43
CA GLY A 26 -13.90 -4.07 6.86
C GLY A 26 -14.79 -2.84 6.65
N GLY A 27 -14.46 -1.71 7.27
CA GLY A 27 -15.26 -0.48 7.17
C GLY A 27 -15.19 0.19 5.80
N THR A 28 -16.05 1.19 5.56
CA THR A 28 -16.01 2.03 4.35
C THR A 28 -14.66 2.74 4.22
N LEU A 29 -14.14 2.79 2.99
CA LEU A 29 -12.92 3.53 2.65
C LEU A 29 -13.14 5.03 2.78
N ASP A 30 -12.07 5.71 3.15
CA ASP A 30 -11.99 7.16 3.20
C ASP A 30 -11.25 7.72 1.96
N GLY A 31 -11.35 9.03 1.76
CA GLY A 31 -10.83 9.72 0.57
C GLY A 31 -11.62 9.40 -0.71
N SER A 32 -11.04 9.75 -1.85
CA SER A 32 -11.68 9.55 -3.16
C SER A 32 -11.90 8.06 -3.46
N GLN A 33 -13.01 7.76 -4.13
CA GLN A 33 -13.24 6.44 -4.72
C GLN A 33 -12.15 6.16 -5.77
N CYS A 34 -11.60 4.95 -5.76
CA CYS A 34 -10.85 4.43 -6.92
C CYS A 34 -11.78 3.51 -7.70
N SER A 35 -11.56 3.38 -9.00
CA SER A 35 -12.18 2.35 -9.84
C SER A 35 -11.68 0.92 -9.52
N CYS A 36 -10.67 0.81 -8.66
CA CYS A 36 -9.95 -0.41 -8.34
C CYS A 36 -10.57 -1.28 -7.23
N CYS A 37 -11.65 -0.84 -6.57
CA CYS A 37 -12.23 -1.57 -5.44
C CYS A 37 -13.72 -1.25 -5.18
N ASN A 38 -14.36 -2.06 -4.35
CA ASN A 38 -15.77 -1.94 -3.96
C ASN A 38 -16.07 -0.87 -2.88
N GLY A 39 -15.11 0.00 -2.54
CA GLY A 39 -15.30 1.04 -1.52
C GLY A 39 -15.20 0.55 -0.06
N LYS A 40 -14.87 -0.72 0.19
CA LYS A 40 -14.65 -1.27 1.55
C LYS A 40 -13.18 -1.56 1.83
N CYS A 41 -12.81 -1.51 3.10
CA CYS A 41 -11.46 -1.82 3.58
C CYS A 41 -11.28 -3.34 3.74
N GLY A 42 -10.73 -4.05 2.76
CA GLY A 42 -10.66 -5.51 2.83
C GLY A 42 -9.86 -6.18 1.70
N PRO A 43 -9.27 -7.36 1.92
CA PRO A 43 -8.36 -7.98 0.96
C PRO A 43 -9.03 -8.56 -0.28
N THR A 44 -10.31 -8.93 -0.22
CA THR A 44 -10.98 -9.71 -1.27
C THR A 44 -11.49 -8.86 -2.44
N SER A 45 -11.77 -7.57 -2.22
CA SER A 45 -12.23 -6.63 -3.27
C SER A 45 -12.07 -5.16 -2.87
N GLY A 46 -11.31 -4.92 -1.80
CA GLY A 46 -11.20 -3.63 -1.13
C GLY A 46 -9.80 -3.07 -1.18
N CYS A 47 -9.66 -1.75 -1.13
CA CYS A 47 -8.37 -1.17 -0.78
C CYS A 47 -8.15 -1.26 0.73
N ASN A 48 -6.98 -0.83 1.17
CA ASN A 48 -6.75 -0.51 2.57
C ASN A 48 -7.24 0.95 2.83
N CYS A 49 -7.83 1.21 4.01
CA CYS A 49 -8.22 2.58 4.40
C CYS A 49 -7.01 3.32 4.97
N SER A 50 -7.03 4.66 5.06
CA SER A 50 -5.87 5.41 5.59
C SER A 50 -5.44 4.97 6.99
N SER A 51 -6.39 4.74 7.89
CA SER A 51 -6.12 4.25 9.25
C SER A 51 -5.42 2.89 9.28
N CYS A 52 -5.74 2.00 8.34
CA CYS A 52 -5.07 0.71 8.24
C CYS A 52 -3.74 0.82 7.49
N MET A 53 -3.57 1.79 6.58
CA MET A 53 -2.28 2.09 5.95
C MET A 53 -1.28 2.61 6.97
N LEU A 54 -1.72 3.52 7.83
CA LEU A 54 -0.89 4.04 8.92
C LEU A 54 -0.46 2.89 9.85
N LEU A 55 -1.38 1.97 10.14
CA LEU A 55 -1.06 0.79 10.93
C LEU A 55 -0.03 -0.11 10.22
N ASP A 56 -0.15 -0.32 8.90
CA ASP A 56 0.85 -1.05 8.11
C ASP A 56 2.24 -0.40 8.22
N VAL A 57 2.32 0.91 7.97
CA VAL A 57 3.55 1.71 8.06
C VAL A 57 4.18 1.61 9.45
N GLN A 58 3.38 1.72 10.52
CA GLN A 58 3.85 1.61 11.90
C GLN A 58 4.33 0.20 12.26
N LYS A 59 3.60 -0.84 11.84
CA LYS A 59 3.96 -2.23 12.15
C LYS A 59 5.18 -2.72 11.36
N GLN A 60 5.41 -2.17 10.18
CA GLN A 60 6.60 -2.41 9.38
C GLN A 60 7.76 -1.43 9.69
N VAL A 61 7.55 -0.49 10.62
CA VAL A 61 8.57 0.51 11.05
C VAL A 61 9.15 1.29 9.87
N LEU A 62 8.29 1.69 8.93
CA LEU A 62 8.74 2.33 7.70
C LEU A 62 9.03 3.82 7.92
N PRO A 63 10.06 4.38 7.25
CA PRO A 63 10.34 5.81 7.35
C PRO A 63 9.31 6.66 6.61
N ARG A 64 9.39 7.98 6.82
CA ARG A 64 8.51 8.94 6.12
C ARG A 64 8.64 8.80 4.60
N GLY A 65 7.52 8.97 3.89
CA GLY A 65 7.45 8.82 2.43
C GLY A 65 7.31 7.38 1.93
N TRP A 66 7.24 6.40 2.84
CA TRP A 66 6.93 5.01 2.51
C TRP A 66 5.46 4.71 2.76
N LEU A 67 4.91 3.85 1.90
CA LEU A 67 3.60 3.23 2.04
C LEU A 67 3.74 1.73 1.77
N VAL A 68 2.64 0.98 1.88
CA VAL A 68 2.64 -0.47 1.64
C VAL A 68 1.68 -0.80 0.50
N ASN A 69 2.18 -1.35 -0.61
CA ASN A 69 1.36 -1.68 -1.78
C ASN A 69 0.37 -2.84 -1.49
N ASN A 70 -0.55 -3.17 -2.41
CA ASN A 70 -1.59 -4.19 -2.17
C ASN A 70 -1.08 -5.63 -2.01
N GLU A 71 0.19 -5.92 -2.35
CA GLU A 71 0.87 -7.18 -2.08
C GLU A 71 1.57 -7.20 -0.71
N GLY A 72 1.48 -6.10 0.06
CA GLY A 72 2.09 -6.00 1.38
C GLY A 72 3.56 -5.56 1.38
N ALA A 73 4.12 -5.25 0.21
CA ALA A 73 5.50 -4.80 0.12
C ALA A 73 5.63 -3.31 0.48
N PRO A 74 6.64 -2.93 1.28
CA PRO A 74 7.05 -1.54 1.43
C PRO A 74 7.33 -0.93 0.05
N ALA A 75 6.84 0.28 -0.17
CA ALA A 75 7.07 1.02 -1.40
C ALA A 75 7.40 2.47 -1.06
N ARG A 76 8.50 2.96 -1.63
CA ARG A 76 8.98 4.33 -1.45
C ARG A 76 8.47 5.21 -2.57
N CYS A 77 8.04 6.44 -2.24
CA CYS A 77 7.77 7.45 -3.25
C CYS A 77 9.07 7.88 -3.97
N SER A 78 9.03 8.02 -5.29
CA SER A 78 10.17 8.46 -6.08
C SER A 78 10.52 9.92 -5.77
N PRO A 79 11.80 10.25 -5.51
CA PRO A 79 12.23 11.64 -5.35
C PRO A 79 12.02 12.47 -6.63
N SER A 80 12.19 11.85 -7.80
CA SER A 80 12.09 12.53 -9.10
C SER A 80 10.65 12.61 -9.62
N ILE A 81 9.78 11.69 -9.20
CA ILE A 81 8.36 11.64 -9.59
C ILE A 81 7.53 11.44 -8.32
N PRO A 82 7.18 12.52 -7.57
CA PRO A 82 6.59 12.46 -6.22
C PRO A 82 5.14 11.94 -6.18
N THR A 83 4.73 11.27 -7.25
CA THR A 83 3.43 10.67 -7.50
C THR A 83 3.52 9.16 -7.71
N THR A 84 4.73 8.61 -7.82
CA THR A 84 5.04 7.24 -8.24
C THR A 84 5.79 6.50 -7.16
N PHE A 85 5.31 5.31 -6.82
CA PHE A 85 5.89 4.44 -5.78
C PHE A 85 6.64 3.26 -6.38
N TYR A 86 7.72 2.84 -5.74
CA TYR A 86 8.54 1.70 -6.16
C TYR A 86 8.84 0.81 -4.95
N CYS A 87 8.70 -0.51 -5.12
CA CYS A 87 8.94 -1.47 -4.04
C CYS A 87 10.31 -2.15 -4.10
N GLY A 88 11.06 -1.96 -5.20
CA GLY A 88 12.40 -2.52 -5.36
C GLY A 88 12.48 -4.05 -5.42
N ARG A 89 11.35 -4.76 -5.50
CA ARG A 89 11.34 -6.22 -5.70
C ARG A 89 11.60 -6.56 -7.16
N LYS A 90 12.16 -7.74 -7.43
CA LYS A 90 12.22 -8.32 -8.78
C LYS A 90 10.81 -8.73 -9.20
N VAL A 91 10.31 -8.18 -10.31
CA VAL A 91 8.92 -8.34 -10.76
C VAL A 91 8.79 -8.86 -12.18
N ILE A 92 9.86 -8.78 -12.98
CA ILE A 92 9.97 -9.50 -14.24
C ILE A 92 11.23 -10.36 -14.14
N PRO A 93 11.10 -11.68 -13.94
CA PRO A 93 12.23 -12.58 -14.11
C PRO A 93 12.62 -12.60 -15.59
N ASP A 94 13.94 -12.63 -15.84
CA ASP A 94 14.52 -12.86 -17.17
C ASP A 94 14.09 -11.84 -18.24
N ASP A 95 14.03 -10.56 -17.85
CA ASP A 95 13.83 -9.44 -18.77
C ASP A 95 15.17 -8.97 -19.34
N ASP A 96 15.37 -9.11 -20.65
CA ASP A 96 16.57 -8.63 -21.34
C ASP A 96 16.52 -7.13 -21.65
N THR A 97 15.40 -6.46 -21.35
CA THR A 97 15.17 -5.05 -21.69
C THR A 97 15.24 -4.10 -20.50
N SER A 98 15.38 -4.63 -19.29
CA SER A 98 15.36 -3.87 -18.03
C SER A 98 16.10 -4.63 -16.92
N ASP A 99 16.35 -4.00 -15.78
CA ASP A 99 16.90 -4.68 -14.60
C ASP A 99 15.91 -5.68 -13.96
N GLY A 100 14.65 -5.69 -14.40
CA GLY A 100 13.57 -6.54 -13.90
C GLY A 100 13.07 -6.17 -12.50
N TYR A 101 13.57 -5.11 -11.89
CA TYR A 101 13.18 -4.62 -10.56
C TYR A 101 12.14 -3.50 -10.64
N CYS A 102 11.26 -3.44 -9.65
CA CYS A 102 10.33 -2.33 -9.53
C CYS A 102 11.06 -1.06 -9.04
N GLY A 103 11.57 -0.24 -9.98
CA GLY A 103 12.39 0.94 -9.70
C GLY A 103 12.28 2.04 -10.78
N SER A 104 12.96 3.17 -10.58
CA SER A 104 12.96 4.30 -11.53
C SER A 104 14.23 4.41 -12.37
N THR A 105 15.20 3.52 -12.18
CA THR A 105 16.54 3.63 -12.77
C THR A 105 16.65 2.85 -14.07
N ASP A 106 16.11 1.63 -14.13
CA ASP A 106 16.14 0.78 -15.34
C ASP A 106 15.09 -0.33 -15.31
N GLY A 107 14.00 -0.15 -14.54
CA GLY A 107 13.03 -1.21 -14.27
C GLY A 107 11.59 -0.72 -14.35
N PRO A 108 10.61 -1.60 -14.63
CA PRO A 108 9.22 -1.21 -14.76
C PRO A 108 8.56 -1.00 -13.40
N GLN A 109 7.52 -0.16 -13.33
CA GLN A 109 6.67 -0.11 -12.14
C GLN A 109 5.73 -1.33 -12.10
N CYS A 110 5.78 -2.16 -11.05
CA CYS A 110 4.85 -3.29 -10.91
C CYS A 110 3.40 -2.86 -10.67
N THR A 111 2.44 -3.71 -11.06
CA THR A 111 1.00 -3.47 -10.93
C THR A 111 0.57 -3.14 -9.50
N ALA A 112 1.20 -3.75 -8.50
CA ALA A 112 0.93 -3.45 -7.10
C ALA A 112 1.26 -1.99 -6.73
N CYS A 113 2.40 -1.48 -7.21
CA CYS A 113 2.79 -0.09 -7.01
C CYS A 113 1.99 0.89 -7.89
N GLN A 114 1.61 0.49 -9.11
CA GLN A 114 0.69 1.28 -9.94
C GLN A 114 -0.67 1.47 -9.24
N THR A 115 -1.18 0.42 -8.61
CA THR A 115 -2.41 0.48 -7.81
C THR A 115 -2.25 1.44 -6.63
N LEU A 116 -1.10 1.41 -5.96
CA LEU A 116 -0.78 2.34 -4.88
C LEU A 116 -0.75 3.80 -5.35
N ASN A 117 -0.24 4.09 -6.56
CA ASN A 117 -0.28 5.43 -7.15
C ASN A 117 -1.71 5.96 -7.31
N GLN A 118 -2.68 5.09 -7.61
CA GLN A 118 -4.09 5.48 -7.71
C GLN A 118 -4.68 5.77 -6.33
N GLN A 119 -4.44 4.86 -5.37
CA GLN A 119 -4.98 4.96 -4.01
C GLN A 119 -4.45 6.19 -3.27
N ARG A 120 -3.18 6.58 -3.48
CA ARG A 120 -2.55 7.70 -2.77
C ARG A 120 -3.07 9.09 -3.14
N ARG A 121 -3.77 9.25 -4.29
CA ARG A 121 -4.21 10.58 -4.80
C ARG A 121 -5.12 11.35 -3.85
N GLY A 122 -5.78 10.67 -2.91
CA GLY A 122 -6.55 11.33 -1.84
C GLY A 122 -6.46 10.63 -0.50
N ARG A 123 -6.49 9.29 -0.48
CA ARG A 123 -6.66 8.52 0.76
C ARG A 123 -5.48 8.59 1.72
N TYR A 124 -4.26 8.46 1.18
CA TYR A 124 -3.05 8.35 2.01
C TYR A 124 -2.28 9.66 2.15
N LYS A 125 -2.81 10.78 1.61
CA LYS A 125 -2.12 12.07 1.55
C LYS A 125 -1.51 12.47 2.90
N HIS A 126 -2.26 12.35 3.99
CA HIS A 126 -1.82 12.73 5.34
C HIS A 126 -0.84 11.73 6.00
N ILE A 127 -0.60 10.57 5.40
CA ILE A 127 0.34 9.56 5.93
C ILE A 127 1.73 9.79 5.35
N TRP A 128 1.80 10.12 4.07
CA TRP A 128 3.08 10.34 3.38
C TRP A 128 3.45 11.82 3.25
N ILE A 129 2.48 12.75 3.30
CA ILE A 129 2.74 14.20 3.34
C ILE A 129 2.83 14.65 4.79
N GLY A 130 4.05 14.60 5.31
CA GLY A 130 4.59 15.63 6.19
C GLY A 130 5.76 16.26 5.46
N GLN A 131 5.45 17.23 4.57
CA GLN A 131 6.40 18.23 4.12
C GLN A 131 6.55 19.27 5.23
#